data_AF-A0A3E2NCU5-F1
#
_entry.id   AF-A0A3E2NCU5-F1
#
_cell.length_a   1.000
_cell.length_b   1.000
_cell.length_c   1.000
_cell.angle_alpha   90.00
_cell.angle_beta   90.00
_cell.angle_gamma   90.00
#
_symmetry.space_group_name_H-M   'P 1'
#
loop_
_entity.id
_entity.type
_entity.pdbx_description
1 polymer ?
#
loop_
_entity_poly.entity_id
_entity_poly.type
_entity_poly.pdbx_seq_one_letter_code
_entity_poly.pdbx_strand_id
1 'polypeptide(L)'
;MVNHPTHYADSCSMECFDAMKIAFGVRYVIIYCKITAFKYLWRHKHKGGEEDVRKALWYLMAADDVTGGDITADDAQYCELFKQANAAYNKYKQNKDDSVQ
;
A
#
# COMPACT_ATOMS: atom_id res chain seq x y z
N MET A 1 3.27 -17.50 -7.31
CA MET A 1 3.05 -16.66 -8.51
C MET A 1 1.96 -15.65 -8.19
N VAL A 2 2.33 -14.58 -7.46
CA VAL A 2 1.36 -13.66 -6.81
C VAL A 2 1.11 -12.41 -7.64
N ASN A 3 2.03 -12.09 -8.57
CA ASN A 3 2.03 -10.83 -9.32
C ASN A 3 1.85 -11.02 -10.84
N HIS A 4 1.71 -12.26 -11.33
CA HIS A 4 1.54 -12.55 -12.75
C HIS A 4 0.49 -13.64 -12.97
N PRO A 5 -0.80 -13.28 -13.04
CA PRO A 5 -1.82 -14.19 -13.52
C PRO A 5 -1.56 -14.53 -15.01
N THR A 6 -1.63 -15.81 -15.39
CA THR A 6 -1.31 -16.30 -16.76
C THR A 6 -2.13 -15.68 -17.88
N HIS A 7 -3.25 -15.02 -17.58
CA HIS A 7 -4.17 -14.47 -18.58
C HIS A 7 -3.76 -13.10 -19.15
N TYR A 8 -2.62 -12.52 -18.74
CA TYR A 8 -2.10 -11.24 -19.28
C TYR A 8 -0.85 -11.38 -20.16
N ALA A 9 -0.33 -12.59 -20.36
CA ALA A 9 0.96 -12.79 -21.02
C ALA A 9 1.00 -12.38 -22.50
N ASP A 10 -0.13 -12.39 -23.22
CA ASP A 10 -0.16 -12.33 -24.69
C ASP A 10 -0.74 -11.05 -25.31
N SER A 11 -1.17 -10.06 -24.52
CA SER A 11 -2.01 -8.95 -25.05
C SER A 11 -1.53 -7.52 -24.79
N CYS A 12 -0.48 -7.30 -24.00
CA CYS A 12 0.10 -5.97 -23.84
C CYS A 12 1.61 -6.07 -23.59
N SER A 13 2.42 -5.40 -24.39
CA SER A 13 3.88 -5.33 -24.21
C SER A 13 4.30 -4.48 -23.00
N MET A 14 3.33 -3.85 -22.31
CA MET A 14 3.54 -2.93 -21.20
C MET A 14 2.75 -3.38 -19.97
N GLU A 15 3.43 -3.47 -18.83
CA GLU A 15 2.81 -3.78 -17.54
C GLU A 15 1.86 -2.64 -17.12
N CYS A 16 0.71 -3.00 -16.53
CA CYS A 16 -0.30 -2.03 -16.10
C CYS A 16 0.27 -0.99 -15.12
N PHE A 17 1.22 -1.39 -14.26
CA PHE A 17 1.88 -0.48 -13.34
C PHE A 17 2.68 0.62 -14.06
N ASP A 18 3.33 0.28 -15.17
CA ASP A 18 4.06 1.26 -16.00
C ASP A 18 3.11 2.09 -16.86
N ALA A 19 2.04 1.49 -17.38
CA ALA A 19 0.96 2.21 -18.05
C ALA A 19 0.32 3.26 -17.10
N MET A 20 0.12 2.93 -15.82
CA MET A 20 -0.39 3.86 -14.82
C MET A 20 0.56 5.03 -14.56
N LYS A 21 1.88 4.81 -14.53
CA LYS A 21 2.86 5.89 -14.40
C LYS A 21 2.81 6.85 -15.59
N ILE A 22 2.67 6.33 -16.81
CA ILE A 22 2.61 7.14 -18.04
C ILE A 22 1.28 7.91 -18.10
N ALA A 23 0.16 7.25 -17.84
CA ALA A 23 -1.17 7.83 -17.99
C ALA A 23 -1.52 8.85 -16.91
N PHE A 24 -1.11 8.59 -15.66
CA PHE A 24 -1.54 9.37 -14.49
C PHE A 24 -0.40 10.10 -13.78
N GLY A 25 0.86 9.74 -14.05
CA GLY A 25 2.01 10.29 -13.36
C GLY A 25 2.34 9.58 -12.05
N VAL A 26 3.61 9.69 -11.66
CA VAL A 26 4.23 9.01 -10.53
C VAL A 26 3.52 9.26 -9.19
N ARG A 27 3.11 10.51 -8.92
CA ARG A 27 2.43 10.88 -7.66
C ARG A 27 1.16 10.06 -7.41
N TYR A 28 0.34 9.85 -8.43
CA TYR A 28 -0.90 9.09 -8.29
C TYR A 28 -0.65 7.59 -8.14
N VAL A 29 0.43 7.07 -8.72
CA VAL A 29 0.85 5.67 -8.53
C VAL A 29 1.32 5.42 -7.10
N ILE A 30 2.06 6.36 -6.50
CA ILE A 30 2.47 6.28 -5.08
C ILE A 30 1.23 6.22 -4.16
N ILE A 31 0.22 7.07 -4.42
CA ILE A 31 -1.03 7.07 -3.67
C ILE A 31 -1.77 5.72 -3.84
N TYR A 32 -1.85 5.22 -5.06
CA TYR A 32 -2.44 3.91 -5.35
C TYR A 32 -1.75 2.77 -4.59
N CYS A 33 -0.42 2.76 -4.55
CA CYS A 33 0.36 1.79 -3.78
C CYS A 33 0.02 1.83 -2.29
N LYS A 34 -0.02 3.03 -1.69
CA LYS A 34 -0.36 3.23 -0.27
C LYS A 34 -1.77 2.73 0.06
N ILE A 35 -2.76 3.08 -0.75
CA ILE A 35 -4.16 2.62 -0.58
C ILE A 35 -4.25 1.11 -0.73
N THR A 36 -3.55 0.55 -1.70
CA THR A 36 -3.56 -0.90 -1.97
C THR A 36 -2.88 -1.69 -0.86
N ALA A 37 -1.78 -1.18 -0.31
CA ALA A 37 -1.13 -1.76 0.87
C ALA A 37 -2.08 -1.76 2.07
N PHE A 38 -2.75 -0.64 2.34
CA PHE A 38 -3.77 -0.56 3.40
C PHE A 38 -4.89 -1.58 3.20
N LYS A 39 -5.44 -1.71 1.97
CA LYS A 39 -6.48 -2.70 1.64
C LYS A 39 -6.05 -4.12 2.02
N TYR A 40 -4.81 -4.50 1.73
CA TYR A 40 -4.30 -5.83 2.09
C TYR A 40 -4.11 -6.00 3.60
N LEU A 41 -3.57 -5.00 4.28
CA LEU A 41 -3.47 -4.99 5.75
C LEU A 41 -4.85 -5.01 6.43
N TRP A 42 -5.88 -4.42 5.83
CA TRP A 42 -7.23 -4.48 6.40
C TRP A 42 -7.80 -5.90 6.38
N ARG A 43 -7.67 -6.60 5.25
CA ARG A 43 -8.35 -7.90 5.06
C ARG A 43 -7.52 -9.12 5.46
N HIS A 44 -6.24 -8.97 5.79
CA HIS A 44 -5.32 -10.11 5.97
C HIS A 44 -5.85 -11.16 6.97
N LYS A 45 -6.41 -10.74 8.12
CA LYS A 45 -6.92 -11.67 9.14
C LYS A 45 -8.13 -12.49 8.70
N HIS A 46 -8.84 -12.04 7.67
CA HIS A 46 -10.13 -12.63 7.24
C HIS A 46 -10.06 -13.31 5.87
N LYS A 47 -8.96 -13.13 5.12
CA LYS A 47 -8.84 -13.68 3.76
C LYS A 47 -7.47 -14.24 3.42
N GLY A 48 -6.46 -13.39 3.25
CA GLY A 48 -5.18 -13.82 2.66
C GLY A 48 -4.04 -14.04 3.66
N GLY A 49 -4.27 -13.86 4.96
CA GLY A 49 -3.28 -14.11 6.01
C GLY A 49 -1.93 -13.44 5.71
N GLU A 50 -0.87 -14.23 5.80
CA GLU A 50 0.50 -13.79 5.56
C GLU A 50 0.75 -13.34 4.10
N GLU A 51 0.04 -13.90 3.12
CA GLU A 51 0.19 -13.52 1.71
C GLU A 51 -0.25 -12.07 1.48
N ASP A 52 -1.35 -11.65 2.12
CA ASP A 52 -1.80 -10.26 2.05
C ASP A 52 -0.80 -9.30 2.74
N VAL A 53 -0.14 -9.73 3.83
CA VAL A 53 0.93 -8.94 4.46
C VAL A 53 2.13 -8.77 3.52
N ARG A 54 2.54 -9.84 2.82
CA ARG A 54 3.61 -9.76 1.80
C ARG A 54 3.23 -8.84 0.64
N LYS A 55 1.97 -8.89 0.18
CA LYS A 55 1.47 -7.95 -0.85
C LYS A 55 1.52 -6.51 -0.36
N ALA A 56 1.08 -6.24 0.87
CA ALA A 56 1.16 -4.91 1.44
C ALA A 56 2.59 -4.38 1.47
N LEU A 57 3.55 -5.19 1.92
CA LEU A 57 4.97 -4.83 1.93
C LEU A 57 5.49 -4.53 0.52
N TRP A 58 5.15 -5.36 -0.48
CA TRP A 58 5.54 -5.13 -1.86
C TRP A 58 5.06 -3.78 -2.38
N TYR A 59 3.80 -3.41 -2.13
CA TYR A 59 3.27 -2.11 -2.56
C TYR A 59 3.95 -0.92 -1.85
N LEU A 60 4.34 -1.08 -0.59
CA LEU A 60 5.10 -0.04 0.12
C LEU A 60 6.51 0.13 -0.45
N MET A 61 7.21 -0.97 -0.75
CA MET A 61 8.52 -0.92 -1.41
C MET A 61 8.42 -0.32 -2.82
N ALA A 62 7.42 -0.73 -3.60
CA ALA A 62 7.19 -0.18 -4.94
C ALA A 62 6.85 1.32 -4.90
N ALA A 63 6.20 1.82 -3.84
CA ALA A 63 6.02 3.25 -3.65
C ALA A 63 7.34 3.96 -3.36
N ASP A 64 8.17 3.41 -2.47
CA ASP A 64 9.47 3.97 -2.09
C ASP A 64 10.43 4.05 -3.29
N ASP A 65 10.57 2.95 -4.04
CA ASP A 65 11.39 2.85 -5.25
C ASP A 65 11.00 3.91 -6.29
N VAL A 66 9.69 4.18 -6.41
CA VAL A 66 9.14 5.17 -7.35
C VAL A 66 9.34 6.61 -6.86
N THR A 67 9.56 6.82 -5.56
CA THR A 67 9.72 8.17 -4.97
C THR A 67 11.13 8.73 -5.18
N GLY A 68 12.15 7.89 -5.38
CA GLY A 68 13.46 8.27 -5.92
C GLY A 68 14.27 9.33 -5.14
N GLY A 69 13.84 9.75 -3.94
CA GLY A 69 14.54 10.73 -3.11
C GLY A 69 13.98 12.17 -3.12
N ASP A 70 12.95 12.49 -3.90
CA ASP A 70 12.37 13.84 -3.95
C ASP A 70 10.98 13.90 -3.27
N ILE A 71 11.00 14.02 -1.94
CA ILE A 71 9.86 14.40 -1.10
C ILE A 71 9.62 15.91 -1.31
N THR A 72 8.45 16.28 -1.82
CA THR A 72 8.07 17.71 -1.92
C THR A 72 7.15 18.09 -0.75
N ALA A 73 7.10 19.37 -0.40
CA ALA A 73 6.48 19.92 0.80
C ALA A 73 4.99 19.53 1.07
N ASP A 74 4.32 18.92 0.09
CA ASP A 74 2.96 18.37 0.19
C ASP A 74 2.89 17.04 1.00
N ASP A 75 4.04 16.44 1.33
CA ASP A 75 4.15 15.24 2.19
C ASP A 75 3.90 15.51 3.69
N ALA A 76 3.84 16.78 4.12
CA ALA A 76 3.54 17.14 5.51
C ALA A 76 2.12 16.71 5.93
N GLN A 77 1.14 16.81 5.02
CA GLN A 77 -0.23 16.34 5.25
C GLN A 77 -0.27 14.80 5.39
N TYR A 78 0.55 14.10 4.61
CA TYR A 78 0.66 12.63 4.69
C TYR A 78 1.36 12.17 5.97
N CYS A 79 2.38 12.89 6.43
CA CYS A 79 3.02 12.64 7.71
C CYS A 79 2.02 12.79 8.87
N GLU A 80 1.12 13.77 8.77
CA GLU A 80 0.06 14.01 9.75
C GLU A 80 -1.03 12.92 9.73
N LEU A 81 -1.50 12.54 8.54
CA LEU A 81 -2.42 11.41 8.37
C LEU A 81 -1.84 10.09 8.90
N PHE A 82 -0.55 9.84 8.68
CA PHE A 82 0.13 8.64 9.18
C PHE A 82 0.24 8.64 10.71
N LYS A 83 0.56 9.79 11.33
CA LYS A 83 0.53 9.94 12.80
C LYS A 83 -0.86 9.67 13.37
N GLN A 84 -1.90 10.18 12.73
CA GLN A 84 -3.29 9.96 13.14
C GLN A 84 -3.71 8.48 13.02
N ALA A 85 -3.35 7.82 11.92
CA ALA A 85 -3.62 6.40 11.71
C ALA A 85 -2.91 5.51 12.75
N ASN A 86 -1.64 5.80 13.06
CA ASN A 86 -0.88 5.09 14.10
C ASN A 86 -1.45 5.34 15.51
N ALA A 87 -1.85 6.58 15.82
CA ALA A 87 -2.49 6.90 17.10
C ALA A 87 -3.82 6.14 17.26
N ALA A 88 -4.66 6.08 16.22
CA ALA A 88 -5.90 5.32 16.22
C ALA A 88 -5.65 3.80 16.40
N TYR A 89 -4.64 3.25 15.73
CA TYR A 89 -4.26 1.84 15.87
C TYR A 89 -3.77 1.50 17.28
N ASN A 90 -2.92 2.34 17.88
CA ASN A 90 -2.42 2.13 19.24
C ASN A 90 -3.53 2.23 20.28
N LYS A 91 -4.47 3.15 20.12
CA LYS A 91 -5.67 3.25 20.96
C LYS A 91 -6.56 2.01 20.84
N TYR A 92 -6.75 1.48 19.62
CA TYR A 92 -7.46 0.23 19.40
C TYR A 92 -6.76 -0.95 20.10
N LYS A 93 -5.43 -1.01 20.04
CA LYS A 93 -4.63 -2.05 20.69
C LYS A 93 -4.77 -1.99 22.22
N GLN A 94 -4.67 -0.82 22.83
CA GLN A 94 -4.91 -0.62 24.27
C GLN A 94 -6.32 -1.07 24.68
N ASN A 95 -7.35 -0.58 23.98
CA ASN A 95 -8.73 -0.95 24.30
C ASN A 95 -9.02 -2.44 24.11
N LYS A 96 -8.28 -3.12 23.21
CA LYS A 96 -8.39 -4.56 23.01
C LYS A 96 -7.70 -5.35 24.12
N ASP A 97 -6.54 -4.90 24.60
CA ASP A 97 -5.84 -5.51 25.73
C ASP A 97 -6.61 -5.31 27.05
N ASP A 98 -7.25 -4.15 27.25
CA ASP A 98 -8.11 -3.85 28.41
C ASP A 98 -9.44 -4.64 28.42
N SER A 99 -9.90 -5.12 27.26
CA SER A 99 -11.11 -5.95 27.14
C SER A 99 -10.90 -7.44 27.39
N VAL A 100 -9.64 -7.84 27.63
CA VAL A 100 -9.21 -9.23 27.87
C VAL A 100 -8.78 -9.45 29.35
N GLN A 101 -8.85 -8.41 30.20
CA GLN A 101 -8.83 -8.52 31.67
C GLN A 101 -10.24 -8.41 32.25
#